data_AF-A0A849FYI9-F1
#
_entry.id   AF-A0A849FYI9-F1
#
_cell.length_a   1.000
_cell.length_b   1.000
_cell.length_c   1.000
_cell.angle_alpha   90.00
_cell.angle_beta   90.00
_cell.angle_gamma   90.00
#
_symmetry.space_group_name_H-M   'P 1'
#
loop_
_entity.id
_entity.type
_entity.pdbx_description
1 polymer ?
#
loop_
_entity_poly.entity_id
_entity_poly.type
_entity_poly.pdbx_seq_one_letter_code
_entity_poly.pdbx_strand_id
1 'polypeptide(L)' 'MSRVVGSAVRIRALTPPGHIRTPFYLRGKRGVIERQLGAFKNPEQLAYGLPAPKH' A
#
# COMPACT_ATOMS: atom_id res chain seq x y z
N MET A 1 -4.16 12.81 -1.45
CA MET A 1 -5.26 12.55 -2.40
C MET A 1 -5.71 11.10 -2.24
N SER A 2 -6.91 10.88 -1.71
CA SER A 2 -7.50 9.54 -1.64
C SER A 2 -7.82 9.07 -3.06
N ARG A 3 -7.40 7.86 -3.42
CA ARG A 3 -7.72 7.28 -4.72
C ARG A 3 -9.13 6.69 -4.67
N VAL A 4 -9.98 7.12 -5.59
CA VAL A 4 -11.40 6.77 -5.61
C VAL A 4 -11.61 5.39 -6.26
N VAL A 5 -12.66 4.68 -5.85
CA VAL A 5 -13.12 3.45 -6.52
C VAL A 5 -13.28 3.69 -8.04
N GLY A 6 -12.91 2.70 -8.85
CA GLY A 6 -12.90 2.81 -10.31
C GLY A 6 -11.67 3.50 -10.90
N SER A 7 -10.81 4.12 -10.08
CA SER A 7 -9.60 4.77 -10.59
C SER A 7 -8.57 3.75 -11.08
N ALA A 8 -8.01 3.99 -12.27
CA ALA A 8 -6.85 3.27 -12.75
C ALA A 8 -5.61 3.64 -11.92
N VAL A 9 -4.86 2.63 -11.50
CA VAL A 9 -3.66 2.80 -10.67
C VAL A 9 -2.52 1.91 -11.15
N ARG A 10 -1.30 2.29 -10.78
CA ARG A 10 -0.10 1.46 -10.94
C ARG A 10 0.53 1.25 -9.57
N ILE A 11 0.83 0.00 -9.25
CA ILE A 11 1.63 -0.33 -8.08
C ILE A 11 3.06 0.10 -8.36
N ARG A 12 3.69 0.81 -7.41
CA ARG A 12 5.07 1.25 -7.56
C ARG A 12 5.99 0.03 -7.70
N ALA A 13 6.97 0.10 -8.60
CA ALA A 13 7.95 -0.96 -8.81
C ALA A 13 9.14 -0.82 -7.84
N LEU A 14 8.84 -0.77 -6.53
CA LEU A 14 9.85 -0.51 -5.50
C LEU A 14 10.28 -1.80 -4.79
N THR A 15 11.54 -1.84 -4.40
CA THR A 15 12.13 -2.89 -3.56
C THR A 15 12.82 -2.26 -2.36
N PRO A 16 12.09 -1.50 -1.51
CA PRO A 16 12.69 -0.93 -0.32
C PRO A 16 13.13 -2.06 0.63
N PRO A 17 14.20 -1.85 1.40
CA PRO A 17 14.57 -2.78 2.45
C PRO A 17 13.51 -2.78 3.57
N GLY A 18 13.42 -3.89 4.30
CA GLY A 18 12.53 -4.02 5.46
C GLY A 18 11.15 -4.61 5.16
N HIS A 19 10.23 -4.45 6.11
CA HIS A 19 8.89 -5.03 6.01
C HIS A 19 7.99 -4.24 5.07
N ILE A 20 7.45 -4.91 4.05
CA ILE A 20 6.44 -4.35 3.14
C ILE A 20 5.35 -5.38 2.83
N ARG A 21 4.11 -4.90 2.68
CA ARG A 21 2.94 -5.77 2.45
C ARG A 21 2.60 -5.99 0.98
N THR A 22 3.20 -5.21 0.06
CA THR A 22 2.97 -5.36 -1.37
C THR A 22 3.79 -6.55 -1.91
N PRO A 23 3.13 -7.64 -2.36
CA PRO A 23 3.81 -8.81 -2.89
C PRO A 23 4.64 -8.48 -4.14
N PHE A 24 5.73 -9.21 -4.34
CA PHE A 24 6.66 -8.93 -5.44
C PHE A 24 6.01 -9.02 -6.82
N TYR A 25 5.17 -10.03 -7.05
CA TYR A 25 4.52 -10.28 -8.35
C TYR A 25 3.55 -9.17 -8.79
N LEU A 26 3.11 -8.29 -7.88
CA LEU A 26 2.22 -7.16 -8.19
C LEU A 26 2.97 -5.85 -8.48
N ARG A 27 4.26 -5.77 -8.17
CA ARG A 27 5.03 -4.52 -8.30
C ARG A 27 5.15 -4.11 -9.77
N GLY A 28 4.86 -2.84 -10.06
CA GLY A 28 4.85 -2.31 -11.42
C GLY A 28 3.60 -2.66 -12.26
N LYS A 29 2.72 -3.54 -11.77
CA LYS A 29 1.47 -3.90 -12.46
C LYS A 29 0.44 -2.77 -12.35
N ARG A 30 -0.48 -2.73 -13.32
CA ARG A 30 -1.62 -1.81 -13.37
C ARG A 30 -2.89 -2.53 -12.96
N GLY A 31 -3.84 -1.79 -12.41
CA GLY A 31 -5.15 -2.31 -12.03
C GLY A 31 -6.14 -1.18 -11.76
N VAL A 32 -7.32 -1.56 -11.26
CA VAL A 32 -8.42 -0.64 -10.91
C VAL A 32 -8.76 -0.85 -9.44
N ILE A 33 -9.05 0.24 -8.72
CA ILE A 33 -9.52 0.14 -7.33
C ILE A 33 -10.95 -0.39 -7.33
N GLU A 34 -11.15 -1.58 -6.77
CA GLU A 34 -12.48 -2.20 -6.66
C GLU A 34 -13.24 -1.70 -5.42
N ARG A 35 -12.58 -1.56 -4.26
CA ARG A 35 -13.19 -0.98 -3.05
C ARG A 35 -12.18 -0.33 -2.11
N GLN A 36 -12.67 0.49 -1.17
CA GLN A 36 -11.90 1.01 -0.04
C GLN A 36 -12.29 0.24 1.24
N LEU A 37 -11.30 -0.15 2.04
CA LEU A 37 -11.51 -0.98 3.25
C LEU A 37 -11.46 -0.18 4.56
N GLY A 38 -11.12 1.12 4.51
CA GLY A 38 -10.91 1.98 5.70
C GLY A 38 -9.43 2.28 5.98
N ALA A 39 -9.20 3.08 7.02
CA ALA A 39 -7.86 3.55 7.38
C ALA A 39 -7.17 2.61 8.37
N PHE A 40 -5.96 2.19 8.04
CA PHE A 40 -5.14 1.27 8.84
C PHE A 40 -3.81 1.93 9.22
N LYS A 41 -3.22 1.49 10.34
CA LYS A 41 -1.88 1.92 10.73
C LYS A 41 -0.85 1.40 9.73
N ASN A 42 0.21 2.17 9.49
CA ASN A 42 1.28 1.77 8.58
C ASN A 42 1.99 0.47 9.07
N PRO A 43 1.89 -0.65 8.32
CA PRO A 43 2.50 -1.91 8.71
C PRO A 43 4.03 -1.88 8.70
N GLU A 44 4.64 -1.05 7.84
CA GLU A 44 6.10 -0.92 7.71
C GLU A 44 6.71 -0.35 9.00
N GLN A 45 6.00 0.56 9.67
CA GLN A 45 6.40 1.11 10.97
C GLN A 45 6.07 0.14 12.12
N LEU A 46 4.87 -0.46 12.10
CA LEU A 46 4.45 -1.41 13.13
C LEU A 46 5.39 -2.62 13.25
N ALA A 47 5.97 -3.08 12.14
CA ALA A 47 6.93 -4.18 12.12
C ALA A 47 8.18 -3.92 12.99
N TYR A 48 8.49 -2.65 13.28
CA TYR A 48 9.63 -2.24 14.10
C TYR A 48 9.20 -1.59 15.43
N GLY A 49 7.93 -1.74 15.83
CA GLY A 49 7.42 -1.17 17.08
C GLY A 49 7.36 0.37 17.09
N LEU A 50 7.42 1.01 15.93
CA LEU A 50 7.41 2.47 15.82
C LEU A 50 5.98 3.04 15.90
N PRO A 51 5.81 4.30 16.34
CA PRO A 51 4.53 5.01 16.22
C PRO A 51 4.06 5.03 14.75
N ALA A 52 2.88 4.48 14.50
CA ALA A 52 2.31 4.32 13.16
C ALA A 52 0.96 5.06 13.05
N PRO A 53 0.89 6.23 12.39
CA PRO A 53 -0.36 6.92 12.12
C PRO A 53 -1.23 6.11 11.16
N LYS A 54 -2.55 6.37 11.18
CA LYS A 54 -3.50 5.79 10.22
C LYS A 54 -3.46 6.56 8.90
N HIS A 55 -3.60 5.84 7.79
CA HIS A 55 -3.67 6.38 6.43
C HIS A 55 -4.89 5.86 5.68
#